data_AF-A0A8S9A528-F1
#
_entry.id   AF-A0A8S9A528-F1
#
_cell.length_a   1.000
_cell.length_b   1.000
_cell.length_c   1.000
_cell.angle_alpha   90.00
_cell.angle_beta   90.00
_cell.angle_gamma   90.00
#
_symmetry.space_group_name_H-M   'P 1'
#
loop_
_entity.id
_entity.type
_entity.pdbx_description
1 polymer ?
#
loop_
_entity_poly.entity_id
_entity_poly.type
_entity_poly.pdbx_seq_one_letter_code
_entity_poly.pdbx_strand_id
1 'polypeptide(L)'
;MGVSPGERSCANRHTPIRDHGPARMRAGPVTFRQELPLSESDEPVRAIHTHVRRYAAALRGDLGRVLLAVLGECMVRSGSTAAFTERYLAERRNLGVRVISNGQSSGAIRSRRPPEALYDQIFGAIFYRFLFGLDELSKPYLTDLIDTTFSDGQAVDA
;
A
#
# COMPACT_ATOMS: atom_id res chain seq x y z
N MET A 1 45.79 -14.59 5.99
CA MET A 1 45.34 -13.51 5.08
C MET A 1 44.58 -14.21 3.96
N GLY A 2 43.34 -13.95 3.59
CA GLY A 2 42.24 -13.09 4.05
C GLY A 2 40.95 -13.67 3.42
N VAL A 3 39.81 -13.36 4.02
CA VAL A 3 38.50 -13.98 3.76
C VAL A 3 37.82 -13.40 2.50
N SER A 4 37.33 -14.32 1.66
CA SER A 4 36.15 -14.38 0.78
C SER A 4 35.76 -13.32 -0.29
N PRO A 5 34.97 -13.75 -1.29
CA PRO A 5 34.70 -13.06 -2.55
C PRO A 5 33.37 -12.29 -2.60
N GLY A 6 33.34 -11.26 -3.45
CA GLY A 6 32.23 -11.04 -4.39
C GLY A 6 30.93 -10.43 -3.85
N GLU A 7 30.98 -9.28 -3.19
CA GLU A 7 29.80 -8.42 -3.03
C GLU A 7 29.49 -7.70 -4.36
N ARG A 8 28.44 -8.15 -5.05
CA ARG A 8 27.82 -7.37 -6.13
C ARG A 8 27.05 -6.22 -5.49
N SER A 9 27.65 -5.04 -5.58
CA SER A 9 27.13 -3.76 -5.11
C SER A 9 25.80 -3.38 -5.77
N CYS A 10 24.80 -3.00 -4.96
CA CYS A 10 23.49 -2.46 -5.38
C CYS A 10 23.55 -1.09 -6.08
N ALA A 11 24.74 -0.64 -6.50
CA ALA A 11 25.02 0.76 -6.78
C ALA A 11 24.63 1.29 -8.16
N ASN A 12 23.99 0.52 -9.05
CA ASN A 12 23.87 0.99 -10.45
C ASN A 12 22.45 0.98 -11.02
N ARG A 13 21.57 1.84 -10.48
CA ARG A 13 20.51 2.57 -11.25
C ARG A 13 19.76 3.68 -10.50
N HIS A 14 20.43 4.52 -9.71
CA HIS A 14 19.73 5.63 -9.04
C HIS A 14 20.42 6.97 -9.30
N THR A 15 19.63 7.91 -9.84
CA THR A 15 19.84 9.36 -9.69
C THR A 15 20.27 9.69 -8.26
N PRO A 16 21.20 10.64 -8.05
CA PRO A 16 21.70 10.95 -6.72
C PRO A 16 20.54 11.36 -5.82
N ILE A 17 20.37 10.63 -4.71
CA ILE A 17 19.50 11.05 -3.61
C ILE A 17 20.10 12.35 -3.10
N ARG A 18 19.47 13.48 -3.43
CA ARG A 18 19.78 14.75 -2.80
C ARG A 18 19.56 14.56 -1.30
N ASP A 19 20.57 14.91 -0.51
CA ASP A 19 20.52 14.93 0.96
C ASP A 19 19.49 15.98 1.39
N HIS A 20 18.22 15.58 1.38
CA HIS A 20 17.15 16.29 2.02
C HIS A 20 17.27 15.93 3.49
N GLY A 21 17.76 16.87 4.32
CA GLY A 21 17.74 16.75 5.77
C GLY A 21 16.36 16.28 6.27
N PRO A 22 16.24 15.80 7.52
CA PRO A 22 15.08 15.02 7.99
C PRO A 22 13.79 15.62 7.47
N ALA A 23 13.03 14.83 6.72
CA ALA A 23 11.75 15.20 6.15
C ALA A 23 10.73 15.30 7.28
N ARG A 24 10.94 16.28 8.17
CA ARG A 24 10.01 16.62 9.22
C ARG A 24 8.68 16.80 8.54
N MET A 25 7.74 15.94 8.91
CA MET A 25 6.33 16.18 8.69
C MET A 25 5.99 17.46 9.44
N ARG A 26 6.30 18.62 8.85
CA ARG A 26 5.80 19.91 9.32
C ARG A 26 4.30 19.74 9.35
N ALA A 27 3.70 20.09 10.47
CA ALA A 27 2.27 20.19 10.66
C ALA A 27 1.68 21.34 9.79
N GLY A 28 1.97 21.35 8.50
CA GLY A 28 1.15 22.01 7.50
C GLY A 28 -0.08 21.13 7.23
N PRO A 29 -1.14 21.69 6.65
CA PRO A 29 -2.37 20.97 6.39
C PRO A 29 -2.14 20.01 5.21
N VAL A 30 -1.53 18.86 5.47
CA VAL A 30 -1.47 17.81 4.44
C VAL A 30 -2.83 17.14 4.43
N THR A 31 -3.73 17.69 3.62
CA THR A 31 -5.11 17.23 3.43
C THR A 31 -5.14 15.94 2.58
N PHE A 32 -4.38 14.91 2.99
CA PHE A 32 -4.39 13.61 2.31
C PHE A 32 -5.75 12.89 2.37
N ARG A 33 -6.64 13.33 3.25
CA ARG A 33 -7.96 12.72 3.50
C ARG A 33 -8.90 12.83 2.30
N GLN A 34 -8.74 13.85 1.45
CA GLN A 34 -9.69 14.15 0.36
C GLN A 34 -9.25 13.59 -1.01
N GLU A 35 -7.98 13.20 -1.18
CA GLU A 35 -7.43 12.90 -2.52
C GLU A 35 -7.78 11.48 -3.03
N LEU A 36 -8.15 10.57 -2.14
CA LEU A 36 -8.35 9.15 -2.47
C LEU A 36 -9.68 8.63 -1.90
N PRO A 37 -10.83 9.17 -2.35
CA PRO A 37 -12.12 8.79 -1.80
C PRO A 37 -12.41 7.31 -2.09
N LEU A 38 -12.97 6.65 -1.08
CA LEU A 38 -13.57 5.33 -1.13
C LEU A 38 -14.98 5.48 -0.57
N SER A 39 -15.99 5.11 -1.36
CA SER A 39 -17.40 5.21 -1.00
C SER A 39 -17.90 3.85 -0.51
N GLU A 40 -18.57 3.84 0.64
CA GLU A 40 -19.24 2.64 1.18
C GLU A 40 -20.56 2.36 0.46
N SER A 41 -21.08 3.32 -0.31
CA SER A 41 -22.34 3.22 -1.05
C SER A 41 -22.16 2.69 -2.48
N ASP A 42 -20.91 2.60 -2.96
CA ASP A 42 -20.60 2.06 -4.28
C ASP A 42 -20.65 0.52 -4.25
N GLU A 43 -20.79 -0.11 -5.42
CA GLU A 43 -20.66 -1.57 -5.53
C GLU A 43 -19.28 -2.01 -5.00
N PRO A 44 -19.19 -2.91 -3.99
CA PRO A 44 -17.97 -3.15 -3.22
C PRO A 44 -16.74 -3.55 -4.03
N VAL A 45 -16.89 -4.45 -5.02
CA VAL A 45 -15.77 -4.90 -5.85
C VAL A 45 -15.26 -3.74 -6.70
N ARG A 46 -16.15 -3.04 -7.40
CA ARG A 46 -15.82 -1.85 -8.19
C ARG A 46 -15.21 -0.73 -7.34
N ALA A 47 -15.70 -0.53 -6.12
CA ALA A 47 -15.20 0.48 -5.20
C ALA A 47 -13.71 0.23 -4.87
N ILE A 48 -13.35 -1.00 -4.51
CA ILE A 48 -11.96 -1.38 -4.24
C ILE A 48 -11.09 -1.29 -5.49
N HIS A 49 -11.55 -1.79 -6.64
CA HIS A 49 -10.84 -1.64 -7.91
C HIS A 49 -10.55 -0.18 -8.27
N THR A 50 -11.51 0.71 -8.02
CA THR A 50 -11.36 2.15 -8.29
C THR A 50 -10.36 2.78 -7.31
N HIS A 51 -10.50 2.45 -6.02
CA HIS A 51 -9.63 2.95 -4.98
C HIS A 51 -8.17 2.53 -5.18
N VAL A 52 -7.92 1.25 -5.45
CA VAL A 52 -6.57 0.71 -5.72
C VAL A 52 -5.92 1.37 -6.94
N ARG A 53 -6.67 1.57 -8.03
CA ARG A 53 -6.15 2.25 -9.24
C ARG A 53 -5.78 3.71 -8.96
N ARG A 54 -6.61 4.43 -8.22
CA ARG A 54 -6.31 5.82 -7.81
C ARG A 54 -5.12 5.86 -6.87
N TYR A 55 -5.04 4.93 -5.92
CA TYR A 55 -3.92 4.82 -4.98
C TYR A 55 -2.60 4.58 -5.72
N ALA A 56 -2.56 3.59 -6.62
CA ALA A 56 -1.39 3.29 -7.44
C ALA A 56 -0.97 4.48 -8.33
N ALA A 57 -1.93 5.26 -8.85
CA ALA A 57 -1.62 6.48 -9.59
C ALA A 57 -1.01 7.56 -8.69
N ALA A 58 -1.55 7.77 -7.49
CA ALA A 58 -1.06 8.75 -6.53
C ALA A 58 0.34 8.39 -5.99
N LEU A 59 0.65 7.10 -5.85
CA LEU A 59 1.99 6.62 -5.50
C LEU A 59 3.07 7.00 -6.53
N ARG A 60 2.70 7.34 -7.77
CA ARG A 60 3.65 7.86 -8.78
C ARG A 60 3.91 9.37 -8.64
N GLY A 61 3.14 10.08 -7.82
CA GLY A 61 3.20 11.53 -7.64
C GLY A 61 3.81 11.96 -6.30
N ASP A 62 3.42 13.15 -5.84
CA ASP A 62 3.87 13.71 -4.56
C ASP A 62 3.54 12.83 -3.37
N LEU A 63 2.36 12.18 -3.39
CA LEU A 63 1.98 11.25 -2.34
C LEU A 63 3.03 10.15 -2.17
N GLY A 64 3.47 9.53 -3.26
CA GLY A 64 4.49 8.49 -3.20
C GLY A 64 5.82 8.98 -2.62
N ARG A 65 6.28 10.16 -3.06
CA ARG A 65 7.52 10.77 -2.54
C ARG A 65 7.45 11.00 -1.03
N VAL A 66 6.35 11.60 -0.56
CA VAL A 66 6.14 11.85 0.87
C VAL A 66 6.04 10.54 1.64
N LEU A 67 5.32 9.55 1.10
CA LEU A 67 5.13 8.25 1.74
C LEU A 67 6.45 7.50 1.91
N LEU A 68 7.32 7.50 0.90
CA LEU A 68 8.66 6.90 1.00
C LEU A 68 9.53 7.59 2.05
N ALA A 69 9.50 8.92 2.11
CA ALA A 69 10.25 9.68 3.12
C ALA A 69 9.78 9.32 4.55
N VAL A 70 8.47 9.32 4.78
CA VAL A 70 7.88 8.97 6.10
C VAL A 70 8.17 7.53 6.48
N LEU A 71 8.04 6.58 5.55
CA LEU A 71 8.36 5.17 5.82
C LEU A 71 9.85 4.98 6.10
N GLY A 72 10.73 5.69 5.39
CA GLY A 72 12.17 5.73 5.66
C GLY A 72 12.47 6.18 7.09
N GLU A 73 11.88 7.29 7.54
CA GLU A 73 12.03 7.79 8.91
C GLU A 73 11.49 6.81 9.97
N CYS A 74 10.39 6.13 9.67
CA CYS A 74 9.85 5.09 10.55
C CYS A 74 10.82 3.91 10.69
N MET A 75 11.43 3.45 9.60
CA MET A 75 12.34 2.29 9.60
C MET A 75 13.62 2.56 10.39
N VAL A 76 14.16 3.79 10.33
CA VAL A 76 15.36 4.18 11.09
C VAL A 76 15.04 4.74 12.48
N ARG A 77 13.78 4.61 12.94
CA ARG A 77 13.25 5.07 14.23
C ARG A 77 13.46 6.58 14.51
N SER A 78 13.66 7.38 13.47
CA SER A 78 13.75 8.85 13.57
C SER A 78 12.39 9.54 13.45
N GLY A 79 11.37 8.82 12.99
CA GLY A 79 9.97 9.26 12.92
C GLY A 79 9.04 8.48 13.87
N SER A 80 7.79 8.95 14.00
CA SER A 80 6.77 8.26 14.80
C SER A 80 5.91 7.34 13.93
N THR A 81 6.18 6.04 13.98
CA THR A 81 5.36 5.01 13.34
C THR A 81 3.92 5.03 13.86
N ALA A 82 3.71 5.36 15.13
CA ALA A 82 2.38 5.48 15.73
C ALA A 82 1.57 6.61 15.08
N ALA A 83 2.15 7.81 14.96
CA ALA A 83 1.47 8.95 14.36
C ALA A 83 1.11 8.72 12.88
N PHE A 84 1.99 8.07 12.12
CA PHE A 84 1.72 7.70 10.73
C PHE A 84 0.64 6.61 10.63
N THR A 85 0.72 5.58 11.46
CA THR A 85 -0.24 4.47 11.42
C THR A 85 -1.63 4.93 11.84
N GLU A 86 -1.75 5.64 12.97
CA GLU A 86 -3.03 6.08 13.52
C GLU A 86 -3.73 7.12 12.65
N ARG A 87 -2.98 8.10 12.13
CA ARG A 87 -3.58 9.26 11.44
C ARG A 87 -3.73 9.08 9.94
N TYR A 88 -2.95 8.19 9.33
CA TYR A 88 -2.91 8.00 7.88
C TYR A 88 -3.37 6.60 7.46
N LEU A 89 -2.81 5.53 8.03
CA LEU A 89 -3.14 4.17 7.58
C LEU A 89 -4.46 3.64 8.15
N ALA A 90 -4.72 3.87 9.44
CA ALA A 90 -5.87 3.31 10.13
C ALA A 90 -7.21 3.76 9.51
N GLU A 91 -7.35 5.05 9.18
CA GLU A 91 -8.57 5.58 8.57
C GLU A 91 -8.90 4.89 7.23
N ARG A 92 -7.89 4.77 6.35
CA ARG A 92 -8.02 4.09 5.04
C ARG A 92 -8.30 2.61 5.19
N ARG A 93 -7.55 1.95 6.07
CA ARG A 93 -7.71 0.51 6.32
C ARG A 93 -9.09 0.21 6.84
N ASN A 94 -9.57 0.95 7.84
CA ASN A 94 -10.89 0.74 8.43
C ASN A 94 -12.00 0.93 7.39
N LEU A 95 -11.89 1.96 6.54
CA LEU A 95 -12.85 2.20 5.46
C LEU A 95 -12.83 1.06 4.42
N GLY A 96 -11.65 0.64 3.98
CA GLY A 96 -11.51 -0.48 3.04
C GLY A 96 -12.04 -1.80 3.59
N VAL A 97 -11.77 -2.08 4.87
CA VAL A 97 -12.28 -3.27 5.57
C VAL A 97 -13.81 -3.27 5.61
N ARG A 98 -14.45 -2.11 5.89
CA ARG A 98 -15.92 -2.02 5.86
C ARG A 98 -16.49 -2.28 4.46
N VAL A 99 -15.88 -1.71 3.41
CA VAL A 99 -16.31 -1.96 2.02
C VAL A 99 -16.20 -3.44 1.68
N ILE A 100 -15.08 -4.09 2.03
CA ILE A 100 -14.89 -5.53 1.79
C ILE A 100 -15.91 -6.35 2.58
N SER A 101 -16.14 -6.02 3.85
CA SER A 101 -17.15 -6.68 4.69
C SER A 101 -18.56 -6.55 4.11
N ASN A 102 -18.93 -5.39 3.58
CA ASN A 102 -20.21 -5.19 2.89
C ASN A 102 -20.30 -6.04 1.60
N GLY A 103 -19.19 -6.18 0.87
CA GLY A 103 -19.09 -7.06 -0.29
C GLY A 103 -19.28 -8.54 0.07
N GLN A 104 -18.74 -8.98 1.19
CA GLN A 104 -18.95 -10.35 1.70
C GLN A 104 -20.41 -10.56 2.12
N SER A 105 -20.99 -9.62 2.88
CA SER A 105 -22.38 -9.69 3.35
C SER A 105 -23.42 -9.71 2.21
N SER A 106 -23.12 -9.03 1.09
CA SER A 106 -23.98 -9.02 -0.10
C SER A 106 -23.72 -10.17 -1.08
N GLY A 107 -22.69 -10.99 -0.85
CA GLY A 107 -22.26 -12.06 -1.75
C GLY A 107 -21.48 -11.59 -2.99
N ALA A 108 -21.16 -10.29 -3.10
CA ALA A 108 -20.35 -9.75 -4.19
C ALA A 108 -18.87 -10.17 -4.11
N ILE A 109 -18.35 -10.38 -2.90
CA ILE A 109 -17.01 -10.94 -2.64
C ILE A 109 -17.19 -12.36 -2.12
N ARG A 110 -16.62 -13.35 -2.83
CA ARG A 110 -16.81 -14.77 -2.51
C ARG A 110 -15.94 -15.23 -1.33
N SER A 111 -14.69 -14.74 -1.29
CA SER A 111 -13.71 -15.11 -0.28
C SER A 111 -14.26 -14.95 1.14
N ARG A 112 -14.18 -16.03 1.93
CA ARG A 112 -14.62 -16.06 3.33
C ARG A 112 -13.53 -15.69 4.33
N ARG A 113 -12.34 -15.33 3.87
CA ARG A 113 -11.25 -14.90 4.76
C ARG A 113 -11.63 -13.58 5.46
N PRO A 114 -11.01 -13.28 6.62
CA PRO A 114 -11.25 -12.01 7.30
C PRO A 114 -11.05 -10.80 6.36
N PRO A 115 -11.94 -9.80 6.35
CA PRO A 115 -11.85 -8.64 5.46
C PRO A 115 -10.54 -7.86 5.66
N GLU A 116 -10.00 -7.84 6.88
CA GLU A 116 -8.67 -7.35 7.22
C GLU A 116 -7.58 -8.05 6.41
N ALA A 117 -7.60 -9.38 6.35
CA ALA A 117 -6.61 -10.16 5.64
C ALA A 117 -6.70 -9.96 4.13
N LEU A 118 -7.91 -9.75 3.60
CA LEU A 118 -8.12 -9.41 2.19
C LEU A 118 -7.56 -8.02 1.87
N TYR A 119 -7.84 -7.03 2.72
CA TYR A 119 -7.29 -5.68 2.57
C TYR A 119 -5.76 -5.69 2.64
N ASP A 120 -5.21 -6.35 3.65
CA ASP A 120 -3.76 -6.39 3.89
C ASP A 120 -3.02 -7.17 2.80
N GLN A 121 -3.64 -8.19 2.19
CA GLN A 121 -3.07 -8.86 1.02
C GLN A 121 -2.96 -7.91 -0.18
N ILE A 122 -4.03 -7.17 -0.50
CA ILE A 122 -4.03 -6.22 -1.63
C ILE A 122 -3.02 -5.10 -1.40
N PHE A 123 -3.15 -4.40 -0.27
CA PHE A 123 -2.30 -3.24 0.01
C PHE A 123 -0.88 -3.65 0.37
N GLY A 124 -0.66 -4.77 1.05
CA GLY A 124 0.67 -5.30 1.31
C GLY A 124 1.44 -5.60 0.03
N ALA A 125 0.80 -6.22 -0.97
CA ALA A 125 1.43 -6.47 -2.26
C ALA A 125 1.74 -5.16 -3.02
N ILE A 126 0.83 -4.18 -2.97
CA ILE A 126 1.05 -2.85 -3.57
C ILE A 126 2.23 -2.14 -2.89
N PHE A 127 2.24 -2.09 -1.55
CA PHE A 127 3.31 -1.46 -0.77
C PHE A 127 4.66 -2.16 -0.98
N TYR A 128 4.68 -3.50 -1.03
CA TYR A 128 5.90 -4.25 -1.29
C TYR A 128 6.53 -3.87 -2.64
N ARG A 129 5.74 -3.88 -3.73
CA ARG A 129 6.24 -3.46 -5.05
C ARG A 129 6.64 -1.99 -5.08
N PHE A 130 5.86 -1.12 -4.43
CA PHE A 130 6.13 0.31 -4.37
C PHE A 130 7.42 0.64 -3.62
N LEU A 131 7.62 0.05 -2.43
CA LEU A 131 8.77 0.31 -1.56
C LEU A 131 10.10 -0.07 -2.21
N PHE A 132 10.12 -1.21 -2.92
CA PHE A 132 11.34 -1.77 -3.50
C PHE A 132 11.49 -1.50 -4.99
N GLY A 133 10.54 -0.81 -5.62
CA GLY A 133 10.57 -0.48 -7.05
C GLY A 133 10.67 -1.72 -7.94
N LEU A 134 9.98 -2.82 -7.57
CA LEU A 134 10.14 -4.12 -8.22
C LEU A 134 9.52 -4.15 -9.63
N ASP A 135 8.20 -4.13 -9.69
CA ASP A 135 7.40 -4.22 -10.91
C ASP A 135 6.37 -3.09 -10.95
N GLU A 136 5.91 -2.76 -12.16
CA GLU A 136 4.87 -1.75 -12.34
C GLU A 136 3.56 -2.17 -11.64
N LEU A 137 2.92 -1.23 -10.94
CA LEU A 137 1.53 -1.31 -10.48
C LEU A 137 0.57 -1.10 -11.68
N SER A 138 0.68 -1.97 -12.69
CA SER A 138 -0.09 -1.88 -13.93
C SER A 138 -1.56 -2.25 -13.69
N LYS A 139 -2.45 -1.73 -14.55
CA LYS A 139 -3.89 -2.06 -14.46
C LYS A 139 -4.16 -3.58 -14.48
N PRO A 140 -3.55 -4.38 -15.39
CA PRO A 140 -3.75 -5.84 -15.40
C PRO A 140 -3.33 -6.50 -14.08
N TYR A 141 -2.16 -6.12 -13.54
CA TYR A 141 -1.67 -6.67 -12.27
C TYR A 141 -2.62 -6.35 -11.11
N LEU A 142 -3.05 -5.10 -10.99
CA LEU A 142 -3.96 -4.69 -9.92
C LEU A 142 -5.32 -5.37 -10.03
N THR A 143 -5.82 -5.58 -11.25
CA THR A 143 -7.08 -6.31 -11.48
C THR A 143 -6.94 -7.77 -11.04
N ASP A 144 -5.90 -8.45 -11.50
CA ASP A 144 -5.64 -9.85 -11.15
C ASP A 144 -5.45 -10.05 -9.63
N LEU A 145 -4.66 -9.17 -8.98
CA LEU A 145 -4.47 -9.18 -7.54
C LEU A 145 -5.79 -9.08 -6.77
N ILE A 146 -6.69 -8.18 -7.17
CA ILE A 146 -7.97 -7.99 -6.49
C ILE A 146 -8.89 -9.19 -6.75
N ASP A 147 -9.02 -9.61 -8.00
CA ASP A 147 -9.95 -10.66 -8.40
C ASP A 147 -9.58 -12.01 -7.79
N THR A 148 -8.28 -12.34 -7.73
CA THR A 148 -7.79 -13.54 -7.06
C THR A 148 -7.93 -13.45 -5.53
N THR A 149 -7.72 -12.27 -4.94
CA THR A 149 -7.91 -12.07 -3.49
C THR A 149 -9.38 -12.22 -3.08
N PHE A 150 -10.32 -11.75 -3.91
CA PHE A 150 -11.76 -11.80 -3.64
C PHE A 150 -12.43 -13.12 -4.07
N SER A 151 -11.72 -13.94 -4.84
CA SER A 151 -12.12 -15.31 -5.10
C SER A 151 -11.89 -16.19 -3.87
N ASP A 152 -12.55 -17.35 -3.81
CA ASP A 152 -12.28 -18.33 -2.77
C ASP A 152 -10.82 -18.75 -2.86
N GLY A 153 -10.02 -18.36 -1.87
CA GLY A 153 -8.64 -18.78 -1.78
C GLY A 153 -8.62 -20.30 -1.65
N GLN A 154 -7.79 -20.97 -2.44
CA GLN A 154 -7.49 -22.37 -2.18
C GLN A 154 -6.88 -22.44 -0.78
N ALA A 155 -7.61 -23.02 0.17
CA ALA A 155 -6.99 -23.44 1.42
C ALA A 155 -5.88 -24.41 1.02
N VAL A 156 -4.64 -24.00 1.25
CA VAL A 156 -3.55 -24.97 1.33
C VAL A 156 -3.77 -25.62 2.68
N ASP A 157 -4.39 -26.80 2.67
CA ASP A 157 -4.53 -27.62 3.87
C ASP A 157 -3.14 -27.75 4.52
N ALA A 158 -3.01 -27.20 5.72
CA ALA A 158 -1.79 -27.22 6.53
C ALA A 158 -1.77 -28.45 7.44
#